data_AF-A0A8T7EXR4-F1
#
_entry.id   AF-A0A8T7EXR4-F1
#
_cell.length_a   1.000
_cell.length_b   1.000
_cell.length_c   1.000
_cell.angle_alpha   90.00
_cell.angle_beta   90.00
_cell.angle_gamma   90.00
#
_symmetry.space_group_name_H-M   'P 1'
#
loop_
_entity.id
_entity.type
_entity.pdbx_description
1 polymer ?
#
loop_
_entity_poly.entity_id
_entity_poly.type
_entity_poly.pdbx_seq_one_letter_code
_entity_poly.pdbx_strand_id
1 'polypeptide(L)'
;MSAAIDLGYDPDVPSRLDQLGWGGTRESFIQTTLIHGRPTSISYWPAPMVSWSQRSGGPLRDDQINDIVNYIMNWDKGSDWTLDDLLAVKQFAIVPGVGGGDSGEVTAEAVGTDVDAVLAQLETVVGDPAHGQQLYEGKEQTQLAQRLSCSGCHYNGVLGPNYDGMWPRIVNERLTDPALAGFTPEKYVVDSILLPSDYVVSGYQAGQMLTIYPQQLGIQDLADIIEYIKSTDPNYVAP
;
A
#
# COMPACT_ATOMS: atom_id res chain seq x y z
N MET A 1 -17.07 22.06 19.97
CA MET A 1 -16.03 21.88 18.93
C MET A 1 -14.63 21.83 19.51
N SER A 2 -14.21 22.74 20.40
CA SER A 2 -12.86 22.72 21.02
C SER A 2 -12.47 21.35 21.57
N ALA A 3 -13.35 20.70 22.34
CA ALA A 3 -13.09 19.36 22.88
C ALA A 3 -12.87 18.25 21.83
N ALA A 4 -13.48 18.35 20.64
CA ALA A 4 -13.24 17.38 19.56
C ALA A 4 -11.94 17.68 18.81
N ILE A 5 -11.64 18.96 18.60
CA ILE A 5 -10.38 19.42 17.99
C ILE A 5 -9.19 19.01 18.87
N ASP A 6 -9.30 19.18 20.20
CA ASP A 6 -8.29 18.75 21.17
C ASP A 6 -8.04 17.23 21.13
N LEU A 7 -9.02 16.45 20.65
CA LEU A 7 -8.93 15.00 20.46
C LEU A 7 -8.46 14.59 19.06
N GLY A 8 -8.12 15.55 18.20
CA GLY A 8 -7.59 15.33 16.85
C GLY A 8 -8.62 15.39 15.72
N TYR A 9 -9.81 15.95 15.97
CA TYR A 9 -10.75 16.24 14.88
C TYR A 9 -10.29 17.44 14.06
N ASP A 10 -10.14 17.25 12.76
CA ASP A 10 -9.91 18.30 11.78
C ASP A 10 -10.87 18.09 10.60
N PRO A 11 -11.82 19.01 10.35
CA PRO A 11 -12.77 18.88 9.25
C PRO A 11 -12.15 19.08 7.87
N ASP A 12 -10.97 19.71 7.79
CA ASP A 12 -10.27 19.99 6.53
C ASP A 12 -9.35 18.82 6.13
N VAL A 13 -9.10 17.88 7.04
CA VAL A 13 -8.35 16.65 6.74
C VAL A 13 -9.23 15.71 5.91
N PRO A 14 -8.73 15.24 4.75
CA PRO A 14 -9.49 14.36 3.87
C PRO A 14 -9.79 13.01 4.53
N SER A 15 -10.72 12.24 3.95
CA SER A 15 -11.12 10.96 4.52
C SER A 15 -9.92 9.99 4.60
N ARG A 16 -10.00 8.99 5.48
CA ARG A 16 -8.90 8.02 5.63
C ARG A 16 -8.62 7.25 4.33
N LEU A 17 -9.64 7.01 3.51
CA LEU A 17 -9.47 6.33 2.23
C LEU A 17 -8.68 7.23 1.27
N ASP A 18 -9.00 8.52 1.22
CA ASP A 18 -8.30 9.49 0.38
C ASP A 18 -6.84 9.68 0.82
N GLN A 19 -6.58 9.78 2.13
CA GLN A 19 -5.22 9.88 2.68
C GLN A 19 -4.33 8.70 2.28
N LEU A 20 -4.92 7.52 2.10
CA LEU A 20 -4.21 6.30 1.72
C LEU A 20 -4.17 6.08 0.20
N GLY A 21 -4.85 6.92 -0.58
CA GLY A 21 -5.09 6.67 -2.00
C GLY A 21 -5.77 5.31 -2.23
N TRP A 22 -6.72 4.95 -1.37
CA TRP A 22 -7.51 3.73 -1.51
C TRP A 22 -8.58 3.93 -2.57
N GLY A 23 -8.46 3.24 -3.71
CA GLY A 23 -9.41 3.34 -4.82
C GLY A 23 -10.66 2.45 -4.68
N GLY A 24 -10.69 1.55 -3.69
CA GLY A 24 -11.82 0.65 -3.44
C GLY A 24 -12.95 1.27 -2.60
N THR A 25 -13.91 0.44 -2.20
CA THR A 25 -15.01 0.88 -1.32
C THR A 25 -14.58 0.88 0.15
N ARG A 26 -15.35 1.56 1.01
CA ARG A 26 -15.18 1.47 2.47
C ARG A 26 -15.35 0.04 2.98
N GLU A 27 -16.31 -0.68 2.42
CA GLU A 27 -16.54 -2.09 2.73
C GLU A 27 -15.31 -2.94 2.41
N SER A 28 -14.74 -2.79 1.20
CA SER A 28 -13.55 -3.54 0.81
C SER A 28 -12.32 -3.13 1.64
N PHE A 29 -12.22 -1.86 2.05
CA PHE A 29 -11.17 -1.42 2.97
C PHE A 29 -11.26 -2.11 4.34
N ILE A 30 -12.46 -2.21 4.91
CA ILE A 30 -12.68 -2.90 6.20
C ILE A 30 -12.42 -4.39 6.05
N GLN A 31 -12.96 -5.00 5.00
CA GLN A 31 -12.79 -6.43 4.73
C GLN A 31 -11.31 -6.80 4.58
N THR A 32 -10.56 -6.09 3.73
CA THR A 32 -9.13 -6.37 3.52
C THR A 32 -8.32 -6.18 4.80
N THR A 33 -8.65 -5.16 5.60
CA THR A 33 -8.07 -4.91 6.92
C THR A 33 -8.32 -6.07 7.90
N LEU A 34 -9.52 -6.64 7.93
CA LEU A 34 -9.83 -7.79 8.80
C LEU A 34 -9.14 -9.06 8.34
N ILE A 35 -9.07 -9.30 7.02
CA ILE A 35 -8.47 -10.52 6.49
C ILE A 35 -6.99 -10.58 6.85
N HIS A 36 -6.24 -9.47 6.83
CA HIS A 36 -4.78 -9.48 6.94
C HIS A 36 -4.22 -8.79 8.19
N GLY A 37 -5.04 -7.99 8.86
CA GLY A 37 -4.59 -7.11 9.92
C GLY A 37 -3.83 -5.89 9.39
N ARG A 38 -3.17 -5.20 10.31
CA ARG A 38 -2.25 -4.09 10.07
C ARG A 38 -1.02 -4.29 10.96
N PRO A 39 -0.07 -5.15 10.58
CA PRO A 39 1.09 -5.45 11.42
C PRO A 39 1.94 -4.19 11.71
N THR A 40 2.00 -3.24 10.78
CA THR A 40 2.68 -1.95 10.98
C THR A 40 2.00 -1.05 12.02
N SER A 41 0.76 -1.38 12.46
CA SER A 41 0.06 -0.59 13.47
C SER A 41 0.75 -0.60 14.83
N ILE A 42 1.64 -1.56 15.09
CA ILE A 42 2.47 -1.59 16.30
C ILE A 42 3.34 -0.33 16.47
N SER A 43 3.63 0.40 15.40
CA SER A 43 4.41 1.64 15.45
C SER A 43 3.67 2.82 16.10
N TYR A 44 2.33 2.74 16.25
CA TYR A 44 1.50 3.80 16.85
C TYR A 44 0.38 3.26 17.75
N TRP A 45 0.27 1.94 17.92
CA TRP A 45 -0.62 1.27 18.86
C TRP A 45 0.16 0.28 19.73
N PRO A 46 -0.27 0.04 20.99
CA PRO A 46 0.43 -0.89 21.90
C PRO A 46 0.51 -2.34 21.38
N ALA A 47 -0.39 -2.74 20.48
CA ALA A 47 -0.40 -4.03 19.83
C ALA A 47 -0.71 -3.87 18.34
N PRO A 48 -0.10 -4.68 17.46
CA PRO A 48 -0.47 -4.71 16.05
C PRO A 48 -1.89 -5.25 15.90
N MET A 49 -2.62 -4.77 14.90
CA MET A 49 -3.83 -5.44 14.46
C MET A 49 -3.42 -6.71 13.71
N VAL A 50 -3.72 -7.87 14.28
CA VAL A 50 -3.43 -9.17 13.65
C VAL A 50 -4.43 -9.48 12.53
N SER A 51 -4.08 -10.46 11.70
CA SER A 51 -4.99 -11.10 10.75
C SER A 51 -6.10 -11.87 11.49
N TRP A 52 -7.35 -11.72 11.03
CA TRP A 52 -8.48 -12.47 11.56
C TRP A 52 -8.97 -13.57 10.63
N SER A 53 -8.63 -13.57 9.34
CA SER A 53 -9.09 -14.58 8.39
C SER A 53 -8.21 -15.82 8.39
N GLN A 54 -8.82 -17.01 8.31
CA GLN A 54 -8.15 -18.30 8.13
C GLN A 54 -7.26 -18.35 6.89
N ARG A 55 -7.61 -17.63 5.82
CA ARG A 55 -6.78 -17.56 4.60
C ARG A 55 -5.43 -16.87 4.84
N SER A 56 -5.33 -16.09 5.91
CA SER A 56 -4.14 -15.34 6.28
C SER A 56 -3.70 -15.67 7.72
N GLY A 57 -4.01 -16.88 8.20
CA GLY A 57 -3.54 -17.42 9.49
C GLY A 57 -4.36 -17.04 10.74
N GLY A 58 -5.47 -16.31 10.58
CA GLY A 58 -6.39 -15.96 11.66
C GLY A 58 -7.45 -17.04 11.94
N PRO A 59 -8.30 -16.85 12.97
CA PRO A 59 -9.25 -17.88 13.40
C PRO A 59 -10.57 -17.92 12.61
N LEU A 60 -10.94 -16.88 11.88
CA LEU A 60 -12.28 -16.68 11.32
C LEU A 60 -12.40 -17.14 9.86
N ARG A 61 -13.49 -17.83 9.54
CA ARG A 61 -13.86 -18.17 8.16
C ARG A 61 -14.33 -16.93 7.39
N ASP A 62 -14.40 -17.02 6.07
CA ASP A 62 -14.81 -15.90 5.20
C ASP A 62 -16.24 -15.41 5.46
N ASP A 63 -17.19 -16.30 5.80
CA ASP A 63 -18.55 -15.92 6.19
C ASP A 63 -18.55 -15.08 7.47
N GLN A 64 -17.75 -15.47 8.46
CA GLN A 64 -17.61 -14.73 9.72
C GLN A 64 -16.92 -13.38 9.53
N ILE A 65 -15.96 -13.28 8.61
CA ILE A 65 -15.36 -11.99 8.23
C ILE A 65 -16.43 -11.07 7.64
N ASN A 66 -17.26 -11.59 6.72
CA ASN A 66 -18.34 -10.80 6.11
C ASN A 66 -19.38 -10.35 7.13
N ASP A 67 -19.74 -11.20 8.10
CA ASP A 67 -20.64 -10.81 9.20
C ASP A 67 -20.09 -9.65 10.02
N ILE A 68 -18.78 -9.65 10.32
CA ILE A 68 -18.12 -8.55 11.03
C ILE A 68 -18.05 -7.29 10.17
N VAL A 69 -17.76 -7.41 8.87
CA VAL A 69 -17.79 -6.26 7.94
C VAL A 69 -19.17 -5.61 7.95
N ASN A 70 -20.23 -6.40 7.79
CA ASN A 70 -21.61 -5.92 7.83
C ASN A 70 -21.96 -5.27 9.16
N TYR A 71 -21.53 -5.88 10.28
CA TYR A 71 -21.72 -5.31 11.61
C TYR A 71 -21.05 -3.95 11.74
N ILE A 72 -19.79 -3.79 11.29
CA ILE A 72 -19.05 -2.51 11.34
C ILE A 72 -19.71 -1.47 10.43
N MET A 73 -20.10 -1.86 9.21
CA MET A 73 -20.75 -0.96 8.25
C MET A 73 -22.07 -0.39 8.80
N ASN A 74 -22.78 -1.14 9.64
CA ASN A 74 -24.01 -0.70 10.28
C ASN A 74 -23.83 0.44 11.32
N TRP A 75 -22.59 0.77 11.71
CA TRP A 75 -22.33 1.94 12.57
C TRP A 75 -22.37 3.26 11.79
N ASP A 76 -22.29 3.22 10.46
CA ASP A 76 -22.37 4.44 9.66
C ASP A 76 -23.80 4.98 9.59
N LYS A 77 -23.99 6.19 10.13
CA LYS A 77 -25.26 6.93 10.04
C LYS A 77 -25.43 7.69 8.72
N GLY A 78 -24.49 7.58 7.78
CA GLY A 78 -24.56 8.29 6.50
C GLY A 78 -24.55 9.81 6.72
N SER A 79 -25.62 10.51 6.32
CA SER A 79 -25.78 11.95 6.56
C SER A 79 -26.32 12.30 7.95
N ASP A 80 -26.73 11.31 8.73
CA ASP A 80 -27.49 11.52 9.97
C ASP A 80 -26.58 11.64 11.22
N TRP A 81 -25.28 11.88 11.01
CA TRP A 81 -24.35 12.19 12.08
C TRP A 81 -24.66 13.55 12.72
N THR A 82 -24.70 13.60 14.04
CA THR A 82 -25.00 14.82 14.81
C THR A 82 -23.75 15.43 15.44
N LEU A 83 -23.85 16.69 15.88
CA LEU A 83 -22.78 17.32 16.66
C LEU A 83 -22.54 16.60 17.99
N ASP A 84 -23.60 16.07 18.62
CA ASP A 84 -23.48 15.31 19.86
C ASP A 84 -22.71 14.00 19.63
N ASP A 85 -22.91 13.33 18.50
CA ASP A 85 -22.12 12.15 18.11
C ASP A 85 -20.64 12.51 17.98
N LEU A 86 -20.32 13.63 17.33
CA LEU A 86 -18.94 14.12 17.19
C LEU A 86 -18.30 14.39 18.55
N LEU A 87 -19.02 15.07 19.45
CA LEU A 87 -18.53 15.43 20.78
C LEU A 87 -18.43 14.21 21.72
N ALA A 88 -19.11 13.11 21.41
CA ALA A 88 -19.00 11.86 22.15
C ALA A 88 -17.75 11.02 21.79
N VAL A 89 -17.07 11.34 20.68
CA VAL A 89 -15.84 10.65 20.27
C VAL A 89 -14.75 10.89 21.31
N LYS A 90 -14.24 9.81 21.89
CA LYS A 90 -13.16 9.87 22.90
C LYS A 90 -11.76 9.82 22.30
N GLN A 91 -11.63 9.29 21.09
CA GLN A 91 -10.37 9.14 20.39
C GLN A 91 -10.64 9.06 18.89
N PHE A 92 -10.09 10.00 18.12
CA PHE A 92 -10.05 9.91 16.67
C PHE A 92 -8.93 8.98 16.20
N ALA A 93 -8.96 8.61 14.92
CA ALA A 93 -7.94 7.75 14.34
C ALA A 93 -6.54 8.36 14.48
N ILE A 94 -5.58 7.58 14.97
CA ILE A 94 -4.17 7.98 14.96
C ILE A 94 -3.65 7.80 13.53
N VAL A 95 -3.29 8.92 12.89
CA VAL A 95 -2.66 8.90 11.56
C VAL A 95 -1.15 8.68 11.74
N PRO A 96 -0.57 7.59 11.21
CA PRO A 96 0.87 7.38 11.24
C PRO A 96 1.55 8.45 10.40
N GLY A 97 2.59 9.11 10.92
CA GLY A 97 3.34 10.15 10.18
C GLY A 97 3.19 11.58 10.69
N VAL A 98 2.35 11.86 11.70
CA VAL A 98 2.33 13.16 12.41
C VAL A 98 3.13 13.15 13.73
N GLY A 99 3.79 12.05 14.05
CA GLY A 99 4.67 11.91 15.22
C GLY A 99 6.15 11.98 14.84
N GLY A 100 6.74 13.17 15.02
CA GLY A 100 8.17 13.51 15.04
C GLY A 100 9.20 12.40 14.81
N GLY A 101 9.37 11.98 13.57
CA GLY A 101 10.63 11.45 13.04
C GLY A 101 11.29 12.57 12.24
N ASP A 102 12.59 12.78 12.46
CA ASP A 102 13.39 13.83 11.83
C ASP A 102 13.06 13.92 10.33
N SER A 103 12.41 15.02 9.92
CA SER A 103 12.23 15.34 8.51
C SER A 103 13.60 15.78 7.99
N GLY A 104 14.49 14.80 7.81
CA GLY A 104 15.68 14.99 7.01
C GLY A 104 15.27 15.69 5.72
N GLU A 105 16.02 16.70 5.33
CA GLU A 105 15.69 17.56 4.21
C GLU A 105 15.41 16.69 2.98
N VAL A 106 14.14 16.63 2.58
CA VAL A 106 13.69 15.86 1.42
C VAL A 106 14.22 16.60 0.19
N THR A 107 15.33 16.12 -0.35
CA THR A 107 16.00 16.71 -1.52
C THR A 107 15.67 15.98 -2.81
N ALA A 108 15.01 14.81 -2.72
CA ALA A 108 14.58 14.05 -3.88
C ALA A 108 13.25 14.57 -4.43
N GLU A 109 13.12 14.52 -5.76
CA GLU A 109 11.85 14.75 -6.43
C GLU A 109 11.04 13.45 -6.49
N ALA A 110 9.72 13.58 -6.38
CA ALA A 110 8.82 12.44 -6.55
C ALA A 110 8.79 12.00 -8.02
N VAL A 111 8.78 10.68 -8.24
CA VAL A 111 8.81 10.09 -9.60
C VAL A 111 7.60 10.48 -10.46
N GLY A 112 6.45 10.78 -9.85
CA GLY A 112 5.23 11.13 -10.58
C GLY A 112 4.65 9.94 -11.35
N THR A 113 3.75 10.21 -12.29
CA THR A 113 2.96 9.20 -13.00
C THR A 113 3.36 9.00 -14.48
N ASP A 114 4.36 9.73 -14.97
CA ASP A 114 4.82 9.59 -16.35
C ASP A 114 5.76 8.39 -16.47
N VAL A 115 5.19 7.23 -16.81
CA VAL A 115 5.91 5.95 -16.89
C VAL A 115 7.09 6.01 -17.86
N ASP A 116 6.95 6.67 -19.00
CA ASP A 116 8.01 6.69 -20.01
C ASP A 116 9.15 7.62 -19.58
N ALA A 117 8.84 8.77 -18.96
CA ALA A 117 9.86 9.63 -18.36
C ALA A 117 10.58 8.94 -17.19
N VAL A 118 9.86 8.18 -16.36
CA VAL A 118 10.44 7.41 -15.25
C VAL A 118 11.37 6.32 -15.76
N LEU A 119 10.98 5.58 -16.80
CA LEU A 119 11.84 4.57 -17.42
C LEU A 119 13.15 5.17 -17.93
N ALA A 120 13.09 6.35 -18.58
CA ALA A 120 14.29 7.06 -19.01
C ALA A 120 15.20 7.49 -17.85
N GLN A 121 14.62 7.89 -16.71
CA GLN A 121 15.40 8.21 -15.50
C GLN A 121 16.02 6.97 -14.85
N LEU A 122 15.31 5.84 -14.85
CA LEU A 122 15.82 4.57 -14.29
C LEU A 122 17.09 4.09 -15.00
N GLU A 123 17.28 4.40 -16.29
CA GLU A 123 18.52 4.09 -17.01
C GLU A 123 19.76 4.83 -16.45
N THR A 124 19.56 5.87 -15.65
CA THR A 124 20.66 6.70 -15.09
C THR A 124 21.08 6.30 -13.68
N VAL A 125 20.37 5.36 -13.05
CA VAL A 125 20.61 4.90 -11.68
C VAL A 125 20.80 3.38 -11.63
N VAL A 126 21.51 2.89 -10.62
CA VAL A 126 21.68 1.45 -10.37
C VAL A 126 20.94 1.11 -9.09
N GLY A 127 20.05 0.12 -9.15
CA GLY A 127 19.29 -0.33 -7.99
C GLY A 127 20.13 -1.18 -7.03
N ASP A 128 19.89 -1.02 -5.73
CA ASP A 128 20.39 -1.88 -4.66
C ASP A 128 19.26 -2.80 -4.16
N PRO A 129 19.31 -4.11 -4.44
CA PRO A 129 18.27 -5.04 -4.01
C PRO A 129 18.18 -5.19 -2.47
N ALA A 130 19.26 -4.95 -1.73
CA ALA A 130 19.24 -5.00 -0.27
C ALA A 130 18.50 -3.80 0.31
N HIS A 131 18.72 -2.60 -0.23
CA HIS A 131 17.95 -1.42 0.14
C HIS A 131 16.48 -1.56 -0.30
N GLY A 132 16.25 -2.07 -1.52
CA GLY A 132 14.92 -2.36 -2.05
C GLY A 132 14.10 -3.29 -1.16
N GLN A 133 14.74 -4.32 -0.59
CA GLN A 133 14.11 -5.19 0.41
C GLN A 133 13.64 -4.40 1.64
N GLN A 134 14.50 -3.53 2.19
CA GLN A 134 14.14 -2.76 3.38
C GLN A 134 12.97 -1.82 3.11
N LEU A 135 12.93 -1.19 1.94
CA LEU A 135 11.79 -0.37 1.50
C LEU A 135 10.53 -1.23 1.34
N TYR A 136 10.61 -2.35 0.62
CA TYR A 136 9.49 -3.25 0.37
C TYR A 136 8.85 -3.79 1.65
N GLU A 137 9.68 -4.07 2.66
CA GLU A 137 9.27 -4.57 3.97
C GLU A 137 8.89 -3.46 4.97
N GLY A 138 9.10 -2.19 4.61
CA GLY A 138 8.81 -1.03 5.46
C GLY A 138 9.79 -0.80 6.61
N LYS A 139 10.97 -1.41 6.52
CA LYS A 139 12.06 -1.30 7.50
C LYS A 139 12.84 0.00 7.36
N GLU A 140 12.91 0.57 6.16
CA GLU A 140 13.50 1.88 5.90
C GLU A 140 12.48 2.90 5.39
N GLN A 141 12.87 4.18 5.43
CA GLN A 141 12.13 5.26 4.80
C GLN A 141 12.59 5.48 3.36
N THR A 142 11.67 5.90 2.49
CA THR A 142 11.97 6.39 1.16
C THR A 142 12.75 7.71 1.21
N GLN A 143 13.30 8.13 0.08
CA GLN A 143 13.92 9.45 -0.07
C GLN A 143 12.94 10.61 0.22
N LEU A 144 11.63 10.36 0.25
CA LEU A 144 10.57 11.30 0.61
C LEU A 144 10.06 11.10 2.05
N ALA A 145 10.86 10.46 2.90
CA ALA A 145 10.59 10.19 4.31
C ALA A 145 9.33 9.34 4.58
N GLN A 146 8.87 8.56 3.59
CA GLN A 146 7.70 7.69 3.74
C GLN A 146 8.12 6.27 4.10
N ARG A 147 7.32 5.55 4.88
CA ARG A 147 7.50 4.11 5.08
C ARG A 147 6.51 3.36 4.19
N LEU A 148 7.05 2.59 3.26
CA LEU A 148 6.26 1.68 2.44
C LEU A 148 5.96 0.40 3.23
N SER A 149 5.04 -0.42 2.76
CA SER A 149 4.82 -1.77 3.31
C SER A 149 4.20 -2.65 2.24
N CYS A 150 4.91 -2.79 1.13
CA CYS A 150 4.48 -3.60 -0.03
C CYS A 150 4.29 -5.07 0.40
N SER A 151 5.19 -5.58 1.24
CA SER A 151 5.09 -6.94 1.80
C SER A 151 3.78 -7.17 2.56
N GLY A 152 3.20 -6.14 3.19
CA GLY A 152 1.93 -6.27 3.90
C GLY A 152 0.78 -6.77 3.03
N CYS A 153 0.79 -6.48 1.72
CA CYS A 153 -0.23 -6.95 0.77
C CYS A 153 0.27 -8.06 -0.17
N HIS A 154 1.56 -8.06 -0.50
CA HIS A 154 2.13 -8.98 -1.47
C HIS A 154 2.74 -10.25 -0.86
N TYR A 155 2.62 -10.46 0.46
CA TYR A 155 3.04 -11.69 1.13
C TYR A 155 1.97 -12.79 0.93
N ASN A 156 2.32 -13.88 0.25
CA ASN A 156 1.50 -15.07 -0.03
C ASN A 156 0.38 -14.93 -1.08
N GLY A 157 0.25 -13.79 -1.75
CA GLY A 157 -0.66 -13.67 -2.90
C GLY A 157 -2.13 -13.43 -2.57
N VAL A 158 -2.48 -13.12 -1.31
CA VAL A 158 -3.89 -13.02 -0.90
C VAL A 158 -4.50 -11.64 -1.21
N LEU A 159 -3.80 -10.52 -0.96
CA LEU A 159 -4.26 -9.16 -1.31
C LEU A 159 -3.74 -8.66 -2.63
N GLY A 160 -2.45 -8.87 -2.87
CA GLY A 160 -1.80 -8.55 -4.13
C GLY A 160 -1.07 -9.77 -4.67
N PRO A 161 -0.63 -9.75 -5.95
CA PRO A 161 0.21 -10.78 -6.53
C PRO A 161 1.38 -11.14 -5.60
N ASN A 162 1.63 -12.44 -5.37
CA ASN A 162 2.67 -12.87 -4.44
C ASN A 162 4.04 -12.30 -4.85
N TYR A 163 4.83 -11.88 -3.87
CA TYR A 163 6.20 -11.45 -4.06
C TYR A 163 7.12 -12.61 -4.49
N ASP A 164 7.01 -13.77 -3.84
CA ASP A 164 7.97 -14.87 -4.05
C ASP A 164 7.88 -15.42 -5.48
N GLY A 165 8.94 -15.26 -6.28
CA GLY A 165 8.95 -15.64 -7.70
C GLY A 165 8.13 -14.70 -8.60
N MET A 166 7.95 -13.45 -8.18
CA MET A 166 7.21 -12.44 -8.94
C MET A 166 7.86 -12.16 -10.30
N TRP A 167 9.19 -12.01 -10.36
CA TRP A 167 9.87 -11.70 -11.62
C TRP A 167 9.72 -12.81 -12.67
N PRO A 168 9.98 -14.10 -12.36
CA PRO A 168 9.67 -15.18 -13.29
C PRO A 168 8.21 -15.22 -13.74
N ARG A 169 7.24 -14.92 -12.86
CA ARG A 169 5.82 -14.85 -13.26
C ARG A 169 5.53 -13.68 -14.18
N ILE A 170 6.15 -12.52 -13.97
CA ILE A 170 6.00 -11.37 -14.87
C ILE A 170 6.46 -11.78 -16.27
N VAL A 171 7.69 -12.28 -16.38
CA VAL A 171 8.33 -12.64 -17.64
C VAL A 171 7.59 -13.79 -18.37
N ASN A 172 7.28 -14.87 -17.64
CA ASN A 172 6.81 -16.11 -18.28
C ASN A 172 5.29 -16.24 -18.35
N GLU A 173 4.53 -15.48 -17.54
CA GLU A 173 3.07 -15.57 -17.50
C GLU A 173 2.40 -14.24 -17.84
N ARG A 174 2.74 -13.15 -17.13
CA ARG A 174 1.98 -11.89 -17.25
C ARG A 174 2.17 -11.24 -18.61
N LEU A 175 3.40 -11.13 -19.09
CA LEU A 175 3.69 -10.55 -20.41
C LEU A 175 3.22 -11.40 -21.60
N THR A 176 2.61 -12.56 -21.36
CA THR A 176 1.93 -13.33 -22.41
C THR A 176 0.52 -12.80 -22.71
N ASP A 177 -0.04 -11.95 -21.84
CA ASP A 177 -1.33 -11.31 -22.07
C ASP A 177 -1.25 -10.33 -23.26
N PRO A 178 -2.11 -10.46 -24.28
CA PRO A 178 -2.16 -9.51 -25.40
C PRO A 178 -2.36 -8.05 -24.99
N ALA A 179 -2.98 -7.78 -23.83
CA ALA A 179 -3.15 -6.42 -23.32
C ALA A 179 -1.82 -5.74 -22.95
N LEU A 180 -0.77 -6.54 -22.71
CA LEU A 180 0.58 -6.09 -22.36
C LEU A 180 1.55 -6.21 -23.55
N ALA A 181 1.04 -6.33 -24.77
CA ALA A 181 1.88 -6.43 -25.96
C ALA A 181 2.83 -5.24 -26.07
N GLY A 182 4.14 -5.53 -26.10
CA GLY A 182 5.19 -4.52 -26.17
C GLY A 182 5.70 -4.01 -24.81
N PHE A 183 5.15 -4.47 -23.69
CA PHE A 183 5.70 -4.16 -22.38
C PHE A 183 7.02 -4.92 -22.16
N THR A 184 8.00 -4.22 -21.60
CA THR A 184 9.16 -4.86 -20.95
C THR A 184 8.79 -5.28 -19.52
N PRO A 185 9.52 -6.23 -18.91
CA PRO A 185 9.33 -6.56 -17.50
C PRO A 185 9.45 -5.34 -16.58
N GLU A 186 10.42 -4.46 -16.82
CA GLU A 186 10.63 -3.22 -16.07
C GLU A 186 9.43 -2.27 -16.24
N LYS A 187 8.96 -2.06 -17.48
CA LYS A 187 7.78 -1.23 -17.73
C LYS A 187 6.56 -1.78 -17.00
N TYR A 188 6.36 -3.10 -17.00
CA TYR A 188 5.28 -3.73 -16.26
C TYR A 188 5.33 -3.42 -14.76
N VAL A 189 6.51 -3.51 -14.14
CA VAL A 189 6.67 -3.21 -12.70
C VAL A 189 6.44 -1.73 -12.41
N VAL A 190 7.03 -0.83 -13.21
CA VAL A 190 6.85 0.63 -13.07
C VAL A 190 5.38 1.00 -13.21
N ASP A 191 4.73 0.52 -14.26
CA ASP A 191 3.31 0.78 -14.53
C ASP A 191 2.43 0.25 -13.39
N SER A 192 2.70 -0.97 -12.89
CA SER A 192 1.97 -1.55 -11.76
C SER A 192 2.12 -0.76 -10.45
N ILE A 193 3.26 -0.09 -10.22
CA ILE A 193 3.51 0.70 -9.00
C ILE A 193 2.89 2.09 -9.12
N LEU A 194 3.05 2.74 -10.28
CA LEU A 194 2.63 4.13 -10.46
C LEU A 194 1.15 4.26 -10.84
N LEU A 195 0.63 3.28 -11.57
CA LEU A 195 -0.72 3.23 -12.13
C LEU A 195 -1.40 1.87 -11.85
N PRO A 196 -1.52 1.46 -10.57
CA PRO A 196 -1.91 0.10 -10.18
C PRO A 196 -3.30 -0.37 -10.63
N SER A 197 -4.14 0.53 -11.17
CA SER A 197 -5.47 0.20 -11.66
C SER A 197 -5.56 0.15 -13.20
N ASP A 198 -4.49 0.51 -13.92
CA ASP A 198 -4.48 0.49 -15.39
C ASP A 198 -4.41 -0.95 -15.93
N TYR A 199 -3.62 -1.79 -15.27
CA TYR A 199 -3.64 -3.24 -15.48
C TYR A 199 -3.80 -3.98 -14.15
N VAL A 200 -4.92 -4.71 -14.00
CA VAL A 200 -5.20 -5.50 -12.80
C VAL A 200 -5.06 -6.98 -13.13
N VAL A 201 -4.15 -7.65 -12.41
CA VAL A 201 -3.93 -9.10 -12.55
C VAL A 201 -5.24 -9.86 -12.27
N SER A 202 -5.57 -10.82 -13.13
CA SER A 202 -6.73 -11.68 -12.96
C SER A 202 -6.78 -12.32 -11.56
N GLY A 203 -7.93 -12.23 -10.91
CA GLY A 203 -8.15 -12.70 -9.53
C GLY A 203 -8.02 -11.61 -8.45
N TYR A 204 -7.51 -10.42 -8.79
CA TYR A 204 -7.45 -9.26 -7.89
C TYR A 204 -8.48 -8.20 -8.27
N GLN A 205 -8.72 -7.23 -7.38
CA GLN A 205 -9.66 -6.14 -7.63
C GLN A 205 -8.93 -4.81 -7.79
N ALA A 206 -9.43 -3.98 -8.72
CA ALA A 206 -8.95 -2.61 -8.88
C ALA A 206 -9.12 -1.81 -7.58
N GLY A 207 -8.20 -0.85 -7.34
CA GLY A 207 -8.23 0.01 -6.16
C GLY A 207 -7.78 -0.63 -4.84
N GLN A 208 -7.33 -1.89 -4.86
CA GLN A 208 -6.74 -2.55 -3.67
C GLN A 208 -5.28 -2.13 -3.44
N MET A 209 -4.50 -1.98 -4.50
CA MET A 209 -3.15 -1.42 -4.42
C MET A 209 -3.24 0.11 -4.38
N LEU A 210 -2.49 0.73 -3.45
CA LEU A 210 -2.60 2.15 -3.14
C LEU A 210 -2.10 3.01 -4.30
N THR A 211 -2.71 4.16 -4.55
CA THR A 211 -2.34 5.06 -5.66
C THR A 211 -1.41 6.20 -5.24
N ILE A 212 -0.77 6.09 -4.07
CA ILE A 212 0.05 7.16 -3.45
C ILE A 212 1.53 7.08 -3.83
N TYR A 213 1.99 5.94 -4.37
CA TYR A 213 3.41 5.71 -4.63
C TYR A 213 4.09 6.72 -5.56
N PRO A 214 3.42 7.26 -6.60
CA PRO A 214 3.98 8.33 -7.44
C PRO A 214 4.48 9.56 -6.67
N GLN A 215 3.91 9.85 -5.49
CA GLN A 215 4.27 10.99 -4.64
C GLN A 215 5.13 10.59 -3.43
N GLN A 216 5.41 9.30 -3.24
CA GLN A 216 6.13 8.77 -2.07
C GLN A 216 7.50 8.17 -2.39
N LEU A 217 7.80 7.96 -3.67
CA LEU A 217 9.04 7.38 -4.16
C LEU A 217 9.88 8.44 -4.86
N GLY A 218 11.17 8.49 -4.53
CA GLY A 218 12.19 9.04 -5.42
C GLY A 218 12.65 8.00 -6.45
N ILE A 219 13.42 8.43 -7.45
CA ILE A 219 13.85 7.54 -8.53
C ILE A 219 14.75 6.40 -8.04
N GLN A 220 15.59 6.65 -7.03
CA GLN A 220 16.46 5.61 -6.46
C GLN A 220 15.63 4.59 -5.66
N ASP A 221 14.62 5.03 -4.90
CA ASP A 221 13.72 4.11 -4.18
C ASP A 221 13.04 3.14 -5.15
N LEU A 222 12.56 3.66 -6.29
CA LEU A 222 11.93 2.84 -7.32
C LEU A 222 12.93 1.87 -7.97
N ALA A 223 14.13 2.33 -8.29
CA ALA A 223 15.19 1.48 -8.85
C ALA A 223 15.54 0.32 -7.90
N ASP A 224 15.71 0.61 -6.61
CA ASP A 224 16.02 -0.38 -5.59
C ASP A 224 14.89 -1.41 -5.43
N ILE A 225 13.62 -0.96 -5.41
CA ILE A 225 12.46 -1.84 -5.35
C ILE A 225 12.39 -2.75 -6.58
N ILE A 226 12.58 -2.21 -7.79
CA ILE A 226 12.59 -3.00 -9.02
C ILE A 226 13.69 -4.05 -8.97
N GLU A 227 14.89 -3.68 -8.52
CA GLU A 227 16.02 -4.59 -8.44
C GLU A 227 15.80 -5.68 -7.39
N TYR A 228 15.17 -5.35 -6.26
CA TYR A 228 14.71 -6.35 -5.30
C TYR A 228 13.68 -7.31 -5.90
N ILE A 229 12.73 -6.82 -6.70
CA ILE A 229 11.76 -7.69 -7.39
C ILE A 229 12.48 -8.62 -8.37
N LYS A 230 13.44 -8.12 -9.16
CA LYS A 230 14.27 -8.95 -10.05
C LYS A 230 15.03 -10.04 -9.29
N SER A 231 15.44 -9.78 -8.05
CA SER A 231 16.10 -10.77 -7.19
C SER A 231 15.26 -12.02 -6.86
N THR A 232 13.96 -11.99 -7.16
CA THR A 232 13.08 -13.17 -7.07
C THR A 232 13.29 -14.19 -8.20
N ASP A 233 14.08 -13.85 -9.22
CA ASP A 233 14.53 -14.80 -10.24
C ASP A 233 15.61 -15.73 -9.67
N PRO A 234 15.45 -17.07 -9.76
CA PRO A 234 16.51 -18.00 -9.34
C PRO A 234 17.83 -17.83 -10.10
N ASN A 235 17.84 -17.19 -11.26
CA ASN A 235 19.04 -16.90 -12.06
C ASN A 235 19.54 -15.46 -11.91
N TYR A 236 19.00 -14.71 -10.95
CA TYR A 236 19.37 -13.33 -10.71
C TYR A 236 20.87 -13.18 -10.40
N VAL A 237 21.47 -12.16 -11.00
CA VAL A 237 22.82 -11.69 -10.69
C VAL A 237 22.71 -10.20 -10.42
N ALA A 238 23.21 -9.77 -9.27
CA ALA A 238 23.19 -8.35 -8.91
C ALA A 238 24.01 -7.51 -9.91
N PRO A 239 23.57 -6.28 -10.21
CA PRO A 239 24.27 -5.36 -11.10
C PRO A 239 25.63 -4.88 -10.56
#